data_AF-A0A538IPB1-F1
#
_entry.id   AF-A0A538IPB1-F1
#
_cell.length_a   1.000
_cell.length_b   1.000
_cell.length_c   1.000
_cell.angle_alpha   90.00
_cell.angle_beta   90.00
_cell.angle_gamma   90.00
#
_symmetry.space_group_name_H-M   'P 1'
#
loop_
_entity.id
_entity.type
_entity.pdbx_description
1 polymer ?
#
loop_
_entity_poly.entity_id
_entity_poly.type
_entity_poly.pdbx_seq_one_letter_code
_entity_poly.pdbx_strand_id
1 'polypeptide(L)'
;MAPPFLRSLRRARIVDVHTHMVPSGDDGVATVEEGFALCRQAAKRGTYLLYGTPHVNDDLPLTSERERIVRGNAKRLTELLHAMGLELRVGFELHPSVALRDADLRRYRLDRFDAVLLECPLEAGRPPGAAGCCR
;
A
#
# COMPACT_ATOMS: atom_id res chain seq x y z
N MET A 1 -9.79 -40.54 -3.75
CA MET A 1 -9.97 -39.35 -4.61
C MET A 1 -9.61 -38.13 -3.78
N ALA A 2 -8.50 -37.46 -4.08
CA ALA A 2 -8.13 -36.20 -3.42
C ALA A 2 -8.90 -35.04 -4.08
N PRO A 3 -9.30 -34.00 -3.34
CA PRO A 3 -10.05 -32.87 -3.90
C PRO A 3 -9.22 -32.12 -4.96
N PRO A 4 -9.86 -31.51 -5.97
CA PRO A 4 -9.21 -30.98 -7.18
C PRO A 4 -8.28 -29.76 -6.95
N PHE A 5 -8.08 -29.31 -5.71
CA PHE A 5 -7.27 -28.12 -5.38
C PHE A 5 -5.78 -28.41 -5.11
N LEU A 6 -5.35 -29.67 -5.04
CA LEU A 6 -3.97 -30.06 -4.73
C LEU A 6 -3.05 -30.17 -5.97
N ARG A 7 -3.10 -29.19 -6.90
CA ARG A 7 -2.24 -29.16 -8.11
C ARG A 7 -1.48 -27.87 -8.38
N SER A 8 -1.14 -27.06 -7.38
CA SER A 8 -0.22 -25.93 -7.61
C SER A 8 0.61 -25.52 -6.40
N LEU A 9 1.49 -26.40 -5.92
CA LEU A 9 2.63 -26.01 -5.08
C LEU A 9 3.84 -25.55 -5.93
N ARG A 10 3.62 -25.01 -7.15
CA ARG A 10 4.70 -24.67 -8.10
C ARG A 10 4.56 -23.35 -8.86
N ARG A 11 3.57 -22.50 -8.55
CA ARG A 11 3.56 -21.11 -9.03
C ARG A 11 4.23 -20.25 -7.97
N ALA A 12 5.26 -19.50 -8.34
CA ALA A 12 5.88 -18.52 -7.46
C ALA A 12 4.77 -17.65 -6.85
N ARG A 13 4.70 -17.64 -5.51
CA ARG A 13 3.71 -16.90 -4.74
C ARG A 13 4.29 -15.52 -4.48
N ILE A 14 3.90 -14.51 -5.25
CA ILE A 14 4.42 -13.15 -5.12
C ILE A 14 3.69 -12.45 -3.95
N VAL A 15 4.47 -11.86 -3.04
CA VAL A 15 3.98 -10.87 -2.07
C VAL A 15 4.34 -9.50 -2.60
N ASP A 16 3.33 -8.67 -2.81
CA ASP A 16 3.51 -7.26 -3.15
C ASP A 16 3.38 -6.43 -1.87
N VAL A 17 4.46 -5.80 -1.46
CA VAL A 17 4.58 -5.07 -0.18
C VAL A 17 4.26 -3.59 -0.29
N HIS A 18 4.01 -3.08 -1.51
CA HIS A 18 3.78 -1.66 -1.72
C HIS A 18 2.86 -1.42 -2.93
N THR A 19 1.67 -0.88 -2.66
CA THR A 19 0.72 -0.52 -3.71
C THR A 19 -0.30 0.52 -3.23
N HIS A 20 -0.74 1.36 -4.17
CA HIS A 20 -1.79 2.38 -3.97
C HIS A 20 -3.15 1.94 -4.54
N MET A 21 -3.41 0.63 -4.53
CA MET A 21 -4.67 0.02 -5.03
C MET A 21 -5.84 0.08 -4.02
N VAL A 22 -5.65 0.72 -2.85
CA VAL A 22 -6.73 0.97 -1.88
C VAL A 22 -7.09 2.44 -1.92
N PRO A 23 -8.35 2.81 -2.22
CA PRO A 23 -8.76 4.21 -2.23
C PRO A 23 -8.53 4.88 -0.89
N SER A 24 -7.64 5.88 -0.89
CA SER A 24 -7.18 6.55 0.32
C SER A 24 -7.24 8.07 0.26
N GLY A 25 -7.50 8.63 -0.92
CA GLY A 25 -7.38 10.06 -1.20
C GLY A 25 -5.95 10.53 -1.50
N ASP A 26 -5.00 9.59 -1.69
CA ASP A 26 -3.70 9.87 -2.29
C ASP A 26 -3.79 9.81 -3.84
N ASP A 27 -2.63 9.76 -4.49
CA ASP A 27 -2.46 9.68 -5.94
C ASP A 27 -2.67 8.26 -6.53
N GLY A 28 -3.16 7.33 -5.71
CA GLY A 28 -3.56 5.99 -6.12
C GLY A 28 -4.90 5.92 -6.84
N VAL A 29 -5.59 4.80 -6.65
CA VAL A 29 -6.95 4.61 -7.18
C VAL A 29 -7.96 5.49 -6.43
N ALA A 30 -8.95 6.04 -7.14
CA ALA A 30 -9.99 6.86 -6.53
C ALA A 30 -11.17 6.02 -6.02
N THR A 31 -11.39 4.83 -6.59
CA THR A 31 -12.58 4.00 -6.31
C THR A 31 -12.25 2.54 -6.02
N VAL A 32 -13.17 1.86 -5.32
CA VAL A 32 -13.03 0.43 -4.98
C VAL A 32 -13.03 -0.41 -6.26
N GLU A 33 -13.78 0.02 -7.27
CA GLU A 33 -13.89 -0.64 -8.57
C GLU A 33 -12.56 -0.61 -9.34
N GLU A 34 -11.87 0.54 -9.36
CA GLU A 34 -10.52 0.68 -9.92
C GLU A 34 -9.51 -0.18 -9.15
N GLY A 35 -9.52 -0.11 -7.82
CA GLY A 35 -8.66 -0.93 -6.97
C GLY A 35 -8.86 -2.42 -7.22
N PHE A 36 -10.11 -2.88 -7.32
CA PHE A 36 -10.46 -4.25 -7.62
C PHE A 36 -9.95 -4.68 -9.00
N ALA A 37 -10.10 -3.83 -10.01
CA ALA A 37 -9.63 -4.11 -11.36
C ALA A 37 -8.11 -4.36 -11.39
N LEU A 38 -7.33 -3.54 -10.68
CA LEU A 38 -5.87 -3.67 -10.58
C LEU A 38 -5.44 -4.88 -9.73
N CYS A 39 -6.05 -5.08 -8.56
CA CYS A 39 -5.79 -6.25 -7.71
C CYS A 39 -6.06 -7.56 -8.47
N ARG A 40 -7.12 -7.62 -9.27
CA ARG A 40 -7.42 -8.77 -10.14
C ARG A 40 -6.32 -9.00 -11.19
N GLN A 41 -5.70 -7.93 -11.72
CA GLN A 41 -4.58 -8.05 -12.65
C GLN A 41 -3.31 -8.54 -11.95
N ALA A 42 -3.06 -8.12 -10.71
CA ALA A 42 -1.95 -8.63 -9.89
C ALA A 42 -2.13 -10.13 -9.60
N ALA A 43 -3.33 -10.56 -9.19
CA ALA A 43 -3.65 -11.97 -8.95
C ALA A 43 -3.39 -12.85 -10.18
N LYS A 44 -3.79 -12.39 -11.38
CA LYS A 44 -3.51 -13.09 -12.65
C LYS A 44 -2.02 -13.28 -12.94
N ARG A 45 -1.16 -12.43 -12.36
CA ARG A 45 0.31 -12.47 -12.52
C ARG A 45 1.02 -13.25 -11.40
N GLY A 46 0.27 -13.81 -10.45
CA GLY A 46 0.82 -14.67 -9.39
C GLY A 46 0.95 -14.00 -8.03
N THR A 47 0.50 -12.75 -7.87
CA THR A 47 0.37 -12.14 -6.55
C THR A 47 -0.70 -12.85 -5.75
N TYR A 48 -0.40 -13.21 -4.51
CA TYR A 48 -1.36 -13.85 -3.60
C TYR A 48 -1.58 -13.04 -2.31
N LEU A 49 -0.69 -12.10 -2.02
CA LEU A 49 -0.78 -11.17 -0.91
C LEU A 49 -0.34 -9.78 -1.38
N LEU A 50 -1.17 -8.78 -1.11
CA LEU A 50 -0.92 -7.36 -1.36
C LEU A 50 -0.96 -6.58 -0.04
N TYR A 51 -0.09 -5.60 0.09
CA TYR A 51 -0.18 -4.56 1.11
C TYR A 51 -0.58 -3.24 0.44
N GLY A 52 -1.80 -2.77 0.72
CA GLY A 52 -2.16 -1.38 0.44
C GLY A 52 -1.37 -0.47 1.36
N THR A 53 -0.54 0.40 0.79
CA THR A 53 0.40 1.28 1.51
C THR A 53 0.19 2.73 1.08
N PRO A 54 -0.99 3.32 1.31
CA PRO A 54 -1.23 4.70 0.89
C PRO A 54 -0.30 5.69 1.59
N HIS A 55 -0.04 6.81 0.93
CA HIS A 55 0.85 7.85 1.45
C HIS A 55 0.37 8.42 2.78
N VAL A 56 1.34 8.72 3.65
CA VAL A 56 1.19 9.57 4.83
C VAL A 56 2.35 10.56 4.87
N ASN A 57 2.01 11.83 4.67
CA ASN A 57 2.94 12.96 4.71
C ASN A 57 2.28 14.17 5.37
N ASP A 58 2.97 15.31 5.38
CA ASP A 58 2.47 16.53 6.03
C ASP A 58 1.23 17.12 5.34
N ASP A 59 1.10 16.96 4.02
CA ASP A 59 -0.06 17.43 3.24
C ASP A 59 -1.23 16.42 3.29
N LEU A 60 -0.93 15.15 3.55
CA LEU A 60 -1.89 14.05 3.61
C LEU A 60 -1.72 13.22 4.90
N PRO A 61 -2.04 13.79 6.08
CA PRO A 61 -1.85 13.11 7.36
C PRO A 61 -2.83 11.94 7.56
N LEU A 62 -2.45 10.98 8.40
CA LEU A 62 -3.32 9.87 8.80
C LEU A 62 -4.24 10.27 9.97
N THR A 63 -5.27 11.06 9.66
CA THR A 63 -6.34 11.34 10.62
C THR A 63 -7.14 10.07 10.96
N SER A 64 -7.81 10.05 12.11
CA SER A 64 -8.67 8.91 12.50
C SER A 64 -9.81 8.67 11.51
N GLU A 65 -10.27 9.72 10.82
CA GLU A 65 -11.27 9.60 9.76
C GLU A 65 -10.70 8.97 8.51
N ARG A 66 -9.55 9.47 8.02
CA ARG A 66 -8.89 8.91 6.84
C ARG A 66 -8.52 7.44 7.06
N GLU A 67 -8.02 7.10 8.25
CA GLU A 67 -7.73 5.70 8.58
C GLU A 67 -8.98 4.80 8.53
N ARG A 68 -10.11 5.26 9.06
CA ARG A 68 -11.39 4.52 8.98
C ARG A 68 -11.82 4.29 7.53
N ILE A 69 -11.68 5.31 6.68
CA ILE A 69 -12.00 5.22 5.25
C ILE A 69 -11.09 4.20 4.55
N VAL A 70 -9.77 4.32 4.72
CA VAL A 70 -8.78 3.40 4.12
C VAL A 70 -9.05 1.96 4.52
N ARG A 71 -9.21 1.70 5.83
CA ARG A 71 -9.47 0.33 6.34
C ARG A 71 -10.84 -0.19 5.89
N GLY A 72 -11.85 0.68 5.80
CA GLY A 72 -13.16 0.32 5.25
C GLY A 72 -13.11 -0.07 3.78
N ASN A 73 -12.37 0.69 2.96
CA ASN A 73 -12.17 0.39 1.54
C ASN A 73 -11.36 -0.90 1.34
N ALA A 74 -10.31 -1.10 2.13
CA ALA A 74 -9.53 -2.34 2.12
C ALA A 74 -10.38 -3.56 2.49
N LYS A 75 -11.29 -3.43 3.47
CA LYS A 75 -12.23 -4.50 3.82
C LYS A 75 -13.14 -4.85 2.65
N ARG A 76 -13.75 -3.84 2.00
CA ARG A 76 -14.60 -4.05 0.80
C ARG A 76 -13.84 -4.73 -0.33
N LEU A 77 -12.61 -4.31 -0.59
CA LEU A 77 -11.73 -4.97 -1.56
C LEU A 77 -11.45 -6.42 -1.17
N THR A 78 -11.11 -6.68 0.10
CA THR A 78 -10.83 -8.04 0.59
C THR A 78 -12.01 -8.99 0.35
N GLU A 79 -13.24 -8.53 0.60
CA GLU A 79 -14.46 -9.30 0.34
C GLU A 79 -14.60 -9.67 -1.15
N LEU A 80 -14.33 -8.72 -2.06
CA LEU A 80 -14.37 -8.96 -3.51
C LEU A 80 -13.23 -9.88 -3.98
N LEU A 81 -12.06 -9.81 -3.35
CA LEU A 81 -10.86 -10.54 -3.73
C LEU A 81 -10.82 -11.98 -3.18
N HIS A 82 -11.61 -12.28 -2.16
CA HIS A 82 -11.64 -13.58 -1.47
C HIS A 82 -11.83 -14.76 -2.44
N ALA A 83 -12.74 -14.63 -3.41
CA ALA A 83 -13.01 -15.68 -4.39
C ALA A 83 -11.82 -15.98 -5.32
N MET A 84 -10.85 -15.06 -5.41
CA MET A 84 -9.63 -15.22 -6.23
C MET A 84 -8.44 -15.73 -5.41
N GLY A 85 -8.61 -15.97 -4.10
CA GLY A 85 -7.53 -16.40 -3.22
C GLY A 85 -6.44 -15.34 -3.04
N LEU A 86 -6.78 -14.06 -3.26
CA LEU A 86 -5.88 -12.93 -3.08
C LEU A 86 -6.16 -12.28 -1.72
N GLU A 87 -5.15 -12.22 -0.87
CA GLU A 87 -5.20 -11.55 0.42
C GLU A 87 -4.77 -10.09 0.26
N LEU A 88 -5.52 -9.17 0.88
CA LEU A 88 -5.18 -7.76 0.95
C LEU A 88 -5.03 -7.35 2.42
N ARG A 89 -3.88 -6.75 2.73
CA ARG A 89 -3.54 -6.17 4.02
C ARG A 89 -3.28 -4.68 3.87
N VAL A 90 -3.20 -3.97 4.99
CA VAL A 90 -2.95 -2.53 5.01
C VAL A 90 -1.71 -2.24 5.85
N GLY A 91 -0.85 -1.39 5.31
CA GLY A 91 0.07 -0.55 6.09
C GLY A 91 0.03 0.85 5.53
N PHE A 92 1.08 1.62 5.72
CA PHE A 92 1.19 2.97 5.19
C PHE A 92 2.61 3.23 4.71
N GLU A 93 2.72 3.99 3.63
CA GLU A 93 3.99 4.55 3.18
C GLU A 93 4.21 5.89 3.85
N LEU A 94 5.31 6.02 4.59
CA LEU A 94 5.61 7.20 5.37
C LEU A 94 6.64 8.08 4.66
N HIS A 95 6.34 9.36 4.53
CA HIS A 95 7.38 10.35 4.27
C HIS A 95 8.31 10.47 5.49
N PRO A 96 9.64 10.69 5.32
CA PRO A 96 10.58 10.78 6.44
C PRO A 96 10.24 11.82 7.49
N SER A 97 9.63 12.95 7.11
CA SER A 97 9.22 13.98 8.08
C SER A 97 8.21 13.46 9.11
N VAL A 98 7.32 12.55 8.71
CA VAL A 98 6.34 11.91 9.60
C VAL A 98 7.05 10.89 10.49
N ALA A 99 7.86 10.01 9.90
CA ALA A 99 8.56 8.95 10.64
C ALA A 99 9.55 9.49 11.68
N LEU A 100 10.18 10.64 11.41
CA LEU A 100 11.09 11.30 12.37
C LEU A 100 10.36 12.08 13.47
N ARG A 101 9.09 12.45 13.24
CA ARG A 101 8.27 13.21 14.20
C ARG A 101 7.54 12.30 15.19
N ASP A 102 7.07 11.15 14.73
CA ASP A 102 6.27 10.22 15.53
C ASP A 102 7.15 9.17 16.23
N ALA A 103 7.06 9.11 17.56
CA ALA A 103 7.82 8.14 18.36
C ALA A 103 7.21 6.73 18.30
N ASP A 104 5.93 6.60 17.92
CA ASP A 104 5.23 5.32 17.87
C ASP A 104 4.72 4.98 16.46
N LEU A 105 5.57 4.27 15.71
CA LEU A 105 5.28 3.92 14.33
C LEU A 105 4.32 2.72 14.18
N ARG A 106 3.86 2.11 15.27
CA ARG A 106 3.04 0.87 15.22
C ARG A 106 1.73 1.04 14.47
N ARG A 107 1.18 2.26 14.44
CA ARG A 107 -0.06 2.57 13.72
C ARG A 107 0.09 2.48 12.19
N TYR A 108 1.31 2.67 11.69
CA TYR A 108 1.61 2.73 10.25
C TYR A 108 2.13 1.42 9.67
N ARG A 109 2.38 0.41 10.52
CA ARG A 109 2.99 -0.85 10.13
C ARG A 109 2.21 -1.59 9.06
N LEU A 110 2.93 -2.35 8.26
CA LEU A 110 2.38 -3.39 7.40
C LEU A 110 1.66 -4.41 8.29
N ASP A 111 0.36 -4.65 8.10
CA ASP A 111 -0.39 -5.56 8.98
C ASP A 111 0.28 -6.95 9.10
N ARG A 112 0.32 -7.45 10.35
CA ARG A 112 1.03 -8.67 10.77
C ARG A 112 2.54 -8.68 10.53
N PHE A 113 3.15 -7.55 10.21
CA PHE A 113 4.59 -7.43 10.04
C PHE A 113 5.11 -6.24 10.86
N ASP A 114 6.21 -6.44 11.58
CA ASP A 114 6.75 -5.43 12.50
C ASP A 114 7.71 -4.49 11.76
N ALA A 115 7.22 -3.91 10.67
CA ALA A 115 7.94 -2.91 9.88
C ALA A 115 6.98 -1.88 9.29
N VAL A 116 7.50 -0.68 9.09
CA VAL A 116 6.84 0.38 8.31
C VAL A 116 7.53 0.52 6.96
N LEU A 117 6.79 1.04 5.98
CA LEU A 117 7.37 1.43 4.72
C LEU A 117 7.74 2.92 4.78
N LEU A 118 9.00 3.23 4.48
CA LEU A 118 9.51 4.59 4.44
C LEU A 118 9.79 4.97 2.99
N GLU A 119 9.20 6.07 2.53
CA GLU A 119 9.51 6.67 1.25
C GLU A 119 10.89 7.35 1.33
N CYS A 120 11.73 7.14 0.32
CA CYS A 120 12.98 7.88 0.18
C CYS A 120 12.75 9.08 -0.76
N PRO A 121 12.96 10.33 -0.31
CA PRO A 121 12.83 11.50 -1.17
C PRO A 121 13.73 11.36 -2.41
N LEU A 122 13.16 11.61 -3.59
CA LEU A 122 13.91 11.56 -4.85
C LEU A 122 14.99 12.65 -4.93
N GLU A 123 14.89 13.71 -4.11
CA GLU A 123 15.90 14.75 -4.04
C GLU A 123 17.10 14.33 -3.19
N ALA A 124 18.06 13.68 -3.84
CA ALA A 124 19.46 13.72 -3.40
C ALA A 124 20.00 15.15 -3.56
N GLY A 125 19.72 16.02 -2.58
CA GLY A 125 20.44 17.26 -2.31
C GLY A 125 20.53 18.28 -3.44
N ARG A 126 19.69 19.31 -3.40
CA ARG A 126 20.15 20.63 -3.84
C ARG A 126 21.10 21.16 -2.77
N PRO A 127 22.41 21.38 -3.02
CA PRO A 127 23.26 22.02 -2.04
C PRO A 127 22.73 23.44 -1.77
N PRO A 128 22.73 23.90 -0.51
CA PRO A 128 22.35 25.28 -0.20
C PRO A 128 23.34 26.23 -0.89
N GLY A 129 22.84 27.04 -1.83
CA GLY A 129 23.65 28.05 -2.54
C GLY A 129 23.56 28.07 -4.07
N ALA A 130 22.79 27.17 -4.71
CA ALA A 130 22.54 27.26 -6.15
C ALA A 130 21.54 28.37 -6.50
N ALA A 131 21.94 29.62 -6.28
CA ALA A 131 21.36 30.78 -6.96
C ALA A 131 21.77 30.75 -8.44
N GLY A 132 20.79 30.85 -9.33
CA GLY A 132 21.01 30.92 -10.78
C GLY A 132 19.66 30.98 -11.47
N CYS A 133 19.04 32.15 -11.48
CA CYS A 133 19.04 33.04 -12.65
C CYS A 133 18.30 32.40 -13.84
N CYS A 134 16.97 32.43 -13.76
CA CYS A 134 16.15 32.32 -14.96
C CYS A 134 16.34 33.61 -15.77
N ARG A 135 16.98 33.49 -16.92
CA ARG A 135 16.72 34.36 -18.08
C ARG A 135 15.65 33.68 -18.93
#